data_AF-A0AAE3YRQ9-F1
#
_entry.id   AF-A0AAE3YRQ9-F1
#
_cell.length_a   1.000
_cell.length_b   1.000
_cell.length_c   1.000
_cell.angle_alpha   90.00
_cell.angle_beta   90.00
_cell.angle_gamma   90.00
#
_symmetry.space_group_name_H-M   'P 1'
#
loop_
_entity.id
_entity.type
_entity.pdbx_description
1 polymer ?
#
loop_
_entity_poly.entity_id
_entity_poly.type
_entity_poly.pdbx_seq_one_letter_code
_entity_poly.pdbx_strand_id
1 'polypeptide(L)'
;MHDDEDPASGLTRSILPAELREAIGALPEGRVARYSSGEQILGQGETSDHVVLIMSGVVKITAVTPTGREALLGLRGPANWSANSRR
;
A
#
# COMPACT_ATOMS: atom_id res chain seq x y z
N MET A 1 -11.16 -27.85 9.21
CA MET A 1 -11.46 -26.46 9.59
C MET A 1 -10.54 -25.60 8.75
N HIS A 2 -10.94 -25.32 7.51
CA HIS A 2 -10.25 -24.33 6.69
C HIS A 2 -10.68 -23.00 7.31
N ASP A 3 -9.74 -22.29 7.93
CA ASP A 3 -9.97 -20.91 8.28
C ASP A 3 -10.24 -20.17 6.96
N ASP A 4 -11.51 -19.81 6.75
CA ASP A 4 -11.93 -18.77 5.81
C ASP A 4 -11.32 -17.45 6.32
N GLU A 5 -10.00 -17.31 6.14
CA GLU A 5 -9.38 -16.00 6.24
C GLU A 5 -9.96 -15.20 5.07
N ASP A 6 -10.79 -14.21 5.40
CA ASP A 6 -11.24 -13.22 4.45
C ASP A 6 -10.02 -12.77 3.62
N PRO A 7 -10.02 -12.85 2.28
CA PRO A 7 -8.90 -12.37 1.47
C PRO A 7 -8.60 -10.88 1.71
N ALA A 8 -9.52 -10.13 2.34
CA ALA A 8 -9.30 -8.78 2.84
C ALA A 8 -8.48 -8.68 4.15
N SER A 9 -8.21 -9.80 4.84
CA SER A 9 -7.36 -9.87 6.04
C SER A 9 -5.90 -9.45 5.74
N GLY A 10 -5.43 -9.67 4.50
CA GLY A 10 -4.15 -9.17 4.00
C GLY A 10 -4.10 -7.66 3.72
N LEU A 11 -5.20 -6.93 3.92
CA LEU A 11 -5.26 -5.47 3.81
C LEU A 11 -4.91 -4.88 5.17
N THR A 12 -3.68 -4.40 5.36
CA THR A 12 -3.39 -3.57 6.53
C THR A 12 -4.08 -2.23 6.29
N ARG A 13 -5.26 -2.13 6.90
CA ARG A 13 -5.99 -0.88 7.06
C ARG A 13 -5.05 0.12 7.69
N SER A 14 -4.98 1.32 7.12
CA SER A 14 -4.15 2.38 7.68
C SER A 14 -4.61 2.65 9.12
N ILE A 15 -3.69 2.50 10.07
CA ILE A 15 -3.94 2.74 11.51
C ILE A 15 -3.94 4.23 11.88
N LEU A 16 -3.64 5.11 10.92
CA LEU A 16 -3.57 6.55 11.17
C LEU A 16 -5.00 7.13 11.35
N PRO A 17 -5.19 8.15 12.20
CA PRO A 17 -6.42 8.95 12.19
C PRO A 17 -6.59 9.70 10.86
N ALA A 18 -7.82 10.06 10.49
CA ALA A 18 -8.08 10.80 9.25
C ALA A 18 -7.39 12.16 9.24
N GLU A 19 -7.44 12.84 10.38
CA GLU A 19 -6.86 14.16 10.63
C GLU A 19 -5.35 14.14 10.42
N LEU A 20 -4.69 13.07 10.88
CA LEU A 20 -3.25 12.91 10.70
C LEU A 20 -2.87 12.64 9.24
N ARG A 21 -3.72 11.92 8.48
CA ARG A 21 -3.47 11.73 7.04
C ARG A 21 -3.56 13.03 6.27
N GLU A 22 -4.58 13.84 6.56
CA GLU A 22 -4.73 15.18 5.96
C GLU A 22 -3.54 16.07 6.31
N ALA A 23 -3.11 16.08 7.58
CA ALA A 23 -1.94 16.84 8.02
C ALA A 23 -0.65 16.42 7.30
N ILE A 24 -0.41 15.10 7.14
CA ILE A 24 0.74 14.57 6.40
C ILE A 24 0.65 14.95 4.92
N GLY A 25 -0.53 14.85 4.31
CA GLY A 25 -0.76 15.22 2.91
C GLY A 25 -0.57 16.71 2.63
N ALA A 26 -0.69 17.55 3.65
CA ALA A 26 -0.50 19.01 3.56
C ALA A 26 0.92 19.47 3.90
N LEU A 27 1.85 18.57 4.24
CA LEU A 27 3.23 18.94 4.53
C LEU A 27 3.89 19.58 3.29
N PRO A 28 4.57 20.73 3.43
CA PRO A 28 5.14 21.45 2.30
C PRO A 28 6.29 20.70 1.61
N GLU A 29 6.96 19.79 2.32
CA GLU A 29 8.01 18.90 1.78
C GLU A 29 7.42 17.71 0.99
N GLY A 30 6.11 17.51 1.08
CA GLY A 30 5.40 16.47 0.35
C GLY A 30 5.39 16.75 -1.16
N ARG A 31 5.53 15.69 -1.96
CA ARG A 31 5.34 15.75 -3.42
C ARG A 31 4.25 14.79 -3.87
N VAL A 32 3.40 15.24 -4.80
CA VAL A 32 2.45 14.37 -5.49
C VAL A 32 3.14 13.72 -6.68
N ALA A 33 3.14 12.39 -6.71
CA ALA A 33 3.62 11.60 -7.84
C ALA A 33 2.51 10.69 -8.36
N ARG A 34 2.55 10.39 -9.66
CA ARG A 34 1.64 9.44 -10.30
C ARG A 34 2.47 8.31 -10.88
N TYR A 35 2.00 7.09 -10.67
CA TYR A 35 2.64 5.86 -11.13
C TYR A 35 1.68 5.12 -12.04
N SER A 36 2.22 4.51 -13.08
CA SER A 36 1.48 3.63 -13.99
C SER A 36 1.20 2.29 -13.32
N SER A 37 0.23 1.54 -13.84
CA SER A 37 0.01 0.16 -13.38
C SER A 37 1.28 -0.68 -13.56
N GLY A 38 1.68 -1.38 -12.50
CA GLY A 38 2.88 -2.22 -12.49
C GLY A 38 4.19 -1.46 -12.27
N GLU A 39 4.16 -0.14 -12.19
CA GLU A 39 5.34 0.67 -11.89
C GLU A 39 5.74 0.52 -10.41
N GLN A 40 7.05 0.39 -10.15
CA GLN A 40 7.58 0.23 -8.81
C GLN A 40 7.66 1.60 -8.11
N ILE A 41 7.06 1.69 -6.91
CA ILE A 41 7.09 2.91 -6.10
C ILE A 41 8.32 2.92 -5.17
N LEU A 42 8.59 1.79 -4.50
CA LEU A 42 9.72 1.57 -3.59
C LEU A 42 10.30 0.17 -3.82
N GLY A 43 11.61 0.02 -3.73
CA GLY A 43 12.31 -1.27 -3.85
C GLY A 43 12.59 -1.95 -2.50
N GLN A 44 12.54 -3.29 -2.46
CA GLN A 44 13.01 -4.04 -1.30
C GLN A 44 14.51 -3.83 -1.08
N GLY A 45 14.89 -3.45 0.14
CA GLY A 45 16.28 -3.18 0.50
C GLY A 45 16.80 -1.83 0.01
N GLU A 46 15.99 -1.05 -0.69
CA GLU A 46 16.30 0.33 -1.05
C GLU A 46 16.36 1.17 0.23
N THR A 47 17.41 1.98 0.35
CA THR A 47 17.48 2.97 1.43
C THR A 47 16.54 4.12 1.08
N SER A 48 15.47 4.28 1.85
CA SER A 48 14.49 5.34 1.66
C SER A 48 14.09 5.94 3.00
N ASP A 49 14.02 7.26 3.04
CA ASP A 49 13.50 8.05 4.17
C ASP A 49 12.08 8.57 3.89
N HIS A 50 11.48 8.17 2.76
CA HIS A 50 10.18 8.64 2.31
C HIS A 50 9.04 7.76 2.83
N VAL A 51 7.94 8.40 3.24
CA VAL A 51 6.66 7.75 3.48
C VAL A 51 5.72 8.05 2.32
N VAL A 52 5.02 7.03 1.83
CA VAL A 52 4.06 7.17 0.72
C VAL A 52 2.64 7.14 1.26
N LEU A 53 1.88 8.21 0.98
CA LEU A 53 0.45 8.26 1.18
C LEU A 53 -0.27 7.91 -0.13
N ILE A 54 -1.06 6.83 -0.12
CA ILE A 54 -1.84 6.42 -1.30
C ILE A 54 -3.14 7.20 -1.33
N MET A 55 -3.20 8.21 -2.21
CA MET A 55 -4.37 9.06 -2.39
C MET A 55 -5.45 8.41 -3.26
N SER A 56 -5.05 7.52 -4.19
CA SER A 56 -5.97 6.82 -5.10
C SER A 56 -5.34 5.54 -5.63
N GLY A 57 -6.17 4.55 -5.99
CA GLY A 57 -5.74 3.27 -6.54
C GLY A 57 -5.34 2.24 -5.47
N VAL A 58 -4.65 1.19 -5.91
CA VAL A 58 -4.21 0.07 -5.05
C VAL A 58 -2.77 -0.28 -5.36
N VAL A 59 -2.02 -0.57 -4.32
CA VAL A 59 -0.62 -0.99 -4.40
C VAL A 59 -0.48 -2.36 -3.76
N LYS A 60 0.25 -3.27 -4.43
CA LYS A 60 0.72 -4.51 -3.82
C LYS A 60 2.02 -4.26 -3.07
N ILE A 61 2.14 -4.82 -1.87
CA ILE A 61 3.40 -4.90 -1.15
C ILE A 61 3.91 -6.31 -1.32
N THR A 62 5.09 -6.46 -1.92
CA THR A 62 5.69 -7.76 -2.17
C THR A 62 7.11 -7.80 -1.62
N ALA A 63 7.59 -9.03 -1.41
CA ALA A 63 9.00 -9.28 -1.14
C ALA A 63 9.49 -10.46 -1.98
N VAL A 64 10.75 -10.38 -2.40
CA VAL A 64 11.48 -11.49 -2.99
C VAL A 64 11.98 -12.38 -1.86
N THR A 65 11.58 -13.64 -1.88
CA THR A 65 12.04 -14.67 -0.94
C THR A 65 13.50 -15.03 -1.20
N PRO A 66 14.20 -15.70 -0.25
CA PRO A 66 15.55 -16.21 -0.49
C PRO A 66 15.66 -17.18 -1.69
N THR A 67 14.55 -17.78 -2.10
CA THR A 67 14.46 -18.67 -3.27
C THR A 67 14.18 -17.92 -4.59
N GLY A 68 14.13 -16.58 -4.56
CA GLY A 68 13.90 -15.74 -5.73
C GLY A 68 12.44 -15.61 -6.17
N ARG A 69 11.47 -16.07 -5.37
CA ARG A 69 10.03 -15.94 -5.68
C ARG A 69 9.46 -14.66 -5.09
N GLU A 70 8.47 -14.08 -5.75
CA GLU A 70 7.73 -12.93 -5.22
C GLU A 70 6.59 -13.41 -4.31
N ALA A 71 6.59 -12.97 -3.06
CA ALA A 71 5.55 -13.21 -2.08
C ALA A 71 4.70 -11.94 -1.90
N LEU A 72 3.37 -12.08 -1.92
CA LEU A 72 2.44 -11.00 -1.60
C LEU A 72 2.35 -10.85 -0.08
N LEU A 73 2.72 -9.67 0.42
CA LEU A 73 2.66 -9.35 1.85
C LEU A 73 1.37 -8.61 2.22
N GLY A 74 0.75 -7.94 1.26
CA GLY A 74 -0.54 -7.31 1.44
C GLY A 74 -0.88 -6.33 0.33
N LEU A 75 -2.10 -5.81 0.35
CA LEU A 75 -2.50 -4.71 -0.51
C LEU A 75 -2.76 -3.45 0.33
N ARG A 76 -2.57 -2.29 -0.30
CA ARG A 76 -2.85 -0.97 0.28
C ARG A 76 -3.67 -0.15 -0.70
N GLY A 77 -4.67 0.53 -0.20
CA GLY A 77 -5.40 1.56 -0.92
C GLY A 77 -5.75 2.70 0.03
N PRO A 78 -6.48 3.71 -0.47
CA PRO A 78 -7.09 4.74 0.36
C PRO A 78 -7.89 4.15 1.54
N ALA A 79 -8.10 4.92 2.60
CA ALA A 79 -8.79 4.43 3.80
C ALA A 79 -10.21 3.87 3.54
N ASN A 80 -10.86 4.32 2.47
CA ASN A 80 -12.17 3.88 2.00
C ASN A 80 -12.12 2.85 0.84
N TRP A 81 -10.94 2.37 0.45
CA TRP A 81 -10.78 1.36 -0.58
C TRP A 81 -11.38 0.01 -0.14
N SER A 82 -12.08 -0.67 -1.05
CA SER A 82 -12.54 -2.04 -0.86
C SER A 82 -12.09 -2.94 -2.01
N ALA A 83 -11.56 -4.11 -1.68
CA ALA A 83 -11.06 -5.09 -2.66
C ALA A 83 -12.14 -5.66 -3.59
N ASN A 84 -13.43 -5.46 -3.27
CA ASN A 84 -14.56 -5.93 -4.06
C ASN A 84 -15.06 -4.92 -5.11
N SER A 85 -14.34 -3.82 -5.33
CA SER A 85 -14.67 -2.85 -6.38
C SER A 85 -14.13 -3.30 -7.75
N ARG A 86 -14.72 -4.36 -8.31
CA ARG A 86 -14.51 -4.71 -9.72
C ARG A 86 -15.37 -3.80 -10.59
N ARG A 87 -14.75 -2.83 -11.29
CA ARG A 87 -15.22 -2.31 -12.57
C ARG A 87 -14.04 -2.00 -13.46
#